data_AF-A0AAW2TLU7-F1
#
_entry.id   AF-A0AAW2TLU7-F1
#
_cell.length_a   1.000
_cell.length_b   1.000
_cell.length_c   1.000
_cell.angle_alpha   90.00
_cell.angle_beta   90.00
_cell.angle_gamma   90.00
#
_symmetry.space_group_name_H-M   'P 1'
#
loop_
_entity.id
_entity.type
_entity.pdbx_description
1 polymer ?
#
loop_
_entity_poly.entity_id
_entity_poly.type
_entity_poly.pdbx_seq_one_letter_code
_entity_poly.pdbx_strand_id
1 'polypeptide(L)'
;MALISTPLTGSNYLGWSRAIKLALGAKMKLSFIDGRSVKPATGAEDYNQWIRTDCMVSPWILNSISRNIVGAFMYTTSARALWLEIEGRYGVSNGPLLYQLKREIALTSQGSQSVTDYYTKIKMLWD
;
A
#
# COMPACT_ATOMS: atom_id res chain seq x y z
N MET A 1 9.05 -10.72 -10.52
CA MET A 1 9.57 -10.26 -9.22
C MET A 1 8.45 -9.56 -8.47
N ALA A 2 8.11 -10.04 -7.28
CA ALA A 2 7.17 -9.35 -6.39
C ALA A 2 7.91 -8.21 -5.66
N LEU A 3 7.29 -7.03 -5.53
CA LEU A 3 7.87 -5.92 -4.74
C LEU A 3 7.96 -6.26 -3.25
N ILE A 4 6.95 -6.99 -2.76
CA ILE A 4 6.77 -7.37 -1.37
C ILE A 4 6.16 -8.78 -1.34
N SER A 5 6.38 -9.50 -0.24
CA SER A 5 5.88 -10.87 -0.06
C SER A 5 4.42 -10.92 0.40
N THR A 6 3.98 -9.93 1.18
CA THR A 6 2.63 -9.90 1.75
C THR A 6 1.69 -9.10 0.85
N PRO A 7 0.67 -9.74 0.24
CA PRO A 7 -0.27 -9.03 -0.62
C PRO A 7 -1.26 -8.17 0.18
N LEU A 8 -1.81 -7.14 -0.46
CA LEU A 8 -2.94 -6.37 0.09
C LEU A 8 -4.17 -7.27 0.19
N THR A 9 -4.77 -7.37 1.36
CA THR A 9 -6.00 -8.14 1.63
C THR A 9 -7.19 -7.27 2.03
N GLY A 10 -6.96 -5.98 2.24
CA GLY A 10 -7.97 -4.97 2.59
C GLY A 10 -7.89 -4.50 4.05
N SER A 11 -7.51 -5.38 4.98
CA SER A 11 -7.30 -5.03 6.40
C SER A 11 -5.87 -4.60 6.73
N ASN A 12 -4.91 -4.94 5.87
CA ASN A 12 -3.49 -4.71 6.10
C ASN A 12 -2.93 -3.48 5.34
N TYR A 13 -3.79 -2.54 4.94
CA TYR A 13 -3.40 -1.42 4.08
C TYR A 13 -2.25 -0.58 4.63
N LEU A 14 -2.23 -0.27 5.94
CA LEU A 14 -1.17 0.57 6.53
C LEU A 14 0.21 -0.08 6.39
N GLY A 15 0.34 -1.35 6.79
CA GLY A 15 1.59 -2.10 6.64
C GLY A 15 1.98 -2.30 5.17
N TRP A 16 1.01 -2.68 4.33
CA TRP A 16 1.22 -2.87 2.89
C TRP A 16 1.67 -1.58 2.19
N SER A 17 0.99 -0.46 2.45
CA SER A 17 1.27 0.82 1.80
C SER A 17 2.64 1.35 2.18
N ARG A 18 3.04 1.20 3.45
CA ARG A 18 4.40 1.50 3.91
C ARG A 18 5.44 0.65 3.19
N ALA A 19 5.22 -0.66 3.07
CA ALA A 19 6.14 -1.57 2.40
C ALA A 19 6.32 -1.24 0.91
N ILE A 20 5.23 -0.91 0.20
CA ILE A 20 5.30 -0.47 -1.21
C ILE A 20 6.06 0.85 -1.34
N LYS A 21 5.79 1.84 -0.48
CA LYS A 21 6.52 3.13 -0.51
C LYS A 21 8.02 2.93 -0.32
N LEU A 22 8.44 2.04 0.60
CA LEU A 22 9.85 1.71 0.81
C LEU A 22 10.47 1.01 -0.40
N ALA A 23 9.79 0.00 -0.96
CA ALA A 23 10.29 -0.76 -2.11
C ALA A 23 10.42 0.10 -3.37
N LEU A 24 9.46 1.00 -3.62
CA LEU A 24 9.54 1.98 -4.71
C LEU A 24 10.58 3.06 -4.43
N GLY A 25 10.73 3.48 -3.18
CA GLY A 25 11.77 4.42 -2.74
C GLY A 25 13.17 3.89 -3.02
N ALA A 26 13.45 2.63 -2.66
CA ALA A 26 14.71 1.94 -2.96
C ALA A 26 15.03 1.86 -4.46
N LYS A 27 13.99 1.94 -5.31
CA LYS A 27 14.10 1.93 -6.79
C LYS A 27 14.04 3.31 -7.43
N MET A 28 13.98 4.38 -6.62
CA MET A 28 13.78 5.77 -7.08
C MET A 28 12.50 5.94 -7.92
N LYS A 29 11.46 5.15 -7.64
CA LYS A 29 10.17 5.19 -8.35
C LYS A 29 9.00 5.69 -7.49
N LEU A 30 9.26 6.06 -6.23
CA LEU A 30 8.23 6.56 -5.30
C LEU A 30 7.45 7.78 -5.86
N SER A 31 8.14 8.62 -6.64
CA SER A 31 7.56 9.83 -7.22
C SER A 31 6.37 9.59 -8.17
N PHE A 32 6.25 8.37 -8.70
CA PHE A 32 5.14 7.97 -9.58
C PHE A 32 3.84 7.68 -8.82
N ILE A 33 3.91 7.39 -7.52
CA ILE A 33 2.72 7.17 -6.70
C ILE A 33 2.42 8.33 -5.75
N ASP A 34 3.41 9.15 -5.38
CA ASP A 34 3.23 10.31 -4.49
C ASP A 34 2.80 11.60 -5.24
N GLY A 35 2.83 11.58 -6.57
CA GLY A 35 2.36 12.65 -7.45
C GLY A 35 3.43 13.68 -7.82
N ARG A 36 4.69 13.50 -7.38
CA ARG A 36 5.80 14.39 -7.76
C ARG A 36 6.21 14.23 -9.23
N SER A 37 6.05 13.03 -9.80
CA SER A 37 6.27 12.77 -11.24
C SER A 37 4.99 13.01 -12.03
N VAL A 38 4.76 14.26 -12.47
CA VAL A 38 3.61 14.60 -13.32
C VAL A 38 3.83 14.08 -14.74
N LYS A 39 2.76 13.61 -15.38
CA LYS A 39 2.80 13.16 -16.77
C LYS A 39 3.18 14.32 -17.70
N PRO A 40 4.27 14.21 -18.49
CA PRO A 40 4.67 15.24 -19.44
C PRO A 40 3.64 15.42 -20.56
N ALA A 41 3.70 16.56 -21.25
CA ALA A 41 2.90 16.81 -22.43
C ALA A 41 3.27 15.86 -23.57
N THR A 42 2.29 15.51 -24.42
CA THR A 42 2.52 14.67 -25.59
C THR A 42 3.52 15.34 -26.53
N GLY A 43 4.64 14.68 -26.81
CA GLY A 43 5.72 15.19 -27.66
C GLY A 43 6.93 15.75 -26.91
N ALA A 44 6.87 15.84 -25.57
CA ALA A 44 8.06 16.14 -24.76
C ALA A 44 9.09 14.99 -24.85
N GLU A 45 10.38 15.33 -24.77
CA GLU A 45 11.49 14.37 -24.89
C GLU A 45 11.40 13.25 -23.83
N ASP A 46 10.94 13.60 -22.63
CA ASP A 46 10.80 12.72 -21.47
C ASP A 46 9.49 11.92 -21.45
N TYR A 47 8.53 12.21 -22.34
CA TYR A 47 7.20 11.56 -22.37
C TYR A 47 7.31 10.03 -22.43
N ASN A 48 8.11 9.51 -23.36
CA ASN A 48 8.28 8.07 -23.55
C ASN A 48 8.96 7.41 -22.34
N GLN A 49 9.90 8.11 -21.70
CA GLN A 49 10.58 7.62 -20.51
C GLN A 49 9.63 7.59 -19.29
N TRP A 50 8.77 8.59 -19.17
CA TRP A 50 7.73 8.63 -18.15
C TRP A 50 6.75 7.46 -18.33
N ILE A 51 6.23 7.26 -19.54
CA ILE A 51 5.29 6.15 -19.85
C ILE A 51 5.91 4.80 -19.52
N ARG A 52 7.16 4.56 -19.95
CA ARG A 52 7.87 3.30 -19.64
C ARG A 52 7.97 3.06 -18.13
N THR A 53 8.23 4.11 -17.36
CA THR A 53 8.34 3.99 -15.91
C THR A 53 6.98 3.73 -15.27
N ASP A 54 5.93 4.44 -15.69
CA ASP A 54 4.57 4.23 -15.18
C ASP A 54 4.06 2.80 -15.49
N CYS A 55 4.31 2.31 -16.70
CA CYS A 55 4.03 0.92 -17.10
C CYS A 55 4.88 -0.13 -16.35
N MET A 56 5.98 0.27 -15.71
CA MET A 56 6.78 -0.61 -14.85
C MET A 56 6.22 -0.67 -13.43
N VAL A 57 5.79 0.48 -12.90
CA VAL A 57 5.28 0.60 -11.52
C VAL A 57 3.88 0.00 -11.39
N SER A 58 2.99 0.20 -12.37
CA SER A 58 1.61 -0.27 -12.27
C SER A 58 1.50 -1.78 -12.07
N PRO A 59 2.17 -2.64 -12.87
CA PRO A 59 2.14 -4.09 -12.66
C PRO A 59 2.77 -4.51 -11.34
N TRP A 60 3.76 -3.77 -10.83
CA TRP A 60 4.35 -4.08 -9.53
C TRP A 60 3.35 -3.90 -8.39
N ILE A 61 2.56 -2.83 -8.43
CA ILE A 61 1.51 -2.60 -7.44
C ILE A 61 0.41 -3.64 -7.62
N LEU A 62 -0.08 -3.88 -8.84
CA LEU A 62 -1.13 -4.87 -9.11
C LEU A 62 -0.75 -6.28 -8.64
N ASN A 63 0.49 -6.72 -8.90
CA ASN A 63 0.99 -8.02 -8.45
C ASN A 63 1.21 -8.12 -6.93
N SER A 64 1.15 -7.00 -6.21
CA SER A 64 1.22 -6.96 -4.76
C SER A 64 -0.17 -6.94 -4.10
N ILE A 65 -1.24 -7.10 -4.88
CA ILE A 65 -2.63 -7.12 -4.40
C ILE A 65 -3.14 -8.57 -4.42
N SER A 66 -3.94 -8.95 -3.42
CA SER A 66 -4.59 -10.26 -3.38
C SER A 66 -5.45 -10.49 -4.63
N ARG A 67 -5.42 -11.72 -5.14
CA ARG A 67 -6.25 -12.16 -6.28
C ARG A 67 -7.74 -11.91 -6.09
N ASN A 68 -8.21 -11.88 -4.83
CA ASN A 68 -9.63 -11.68 -4.51
C ASN A 68 -10.10 -10.24 -4.78
N ILE A 69 -9.19 -9.25 -4.73
CA ILE A 69 -9.55 -7.83 -4.81
C ILE A 69 -8.87 -7.10 -5.98
N VAL A 70 -7.83 -7.70 -6.59
CA VAL A 70 -7.05 -7.07 -7.68
C VAL A 70 -7.92 -6.72 -8.90
N GLY A 71 -8.97 -7.49 -9.17
CA GLY A 71 -9.90 -7.26 -10.28
C GLY A 71 -10.53 -5.87 -10.26
N ALA A 72 -10.74 -5.30 -9.08
CA ALA A 72 -11.31 -3.96 -8.92
C ALA A 72 -10.38 -2.83 -9.35
N PHE A 73 -9.10 -3.13 -9.64
CA PHE A 73 -8.07 -2.14 -9.94
C PHE A 73 -7.45 -2.30 -11.33
N MET A 74 -7.85 -3.32 -12.10
CA MET A 74 -7.22 -3.69 -13.38
C MET A 74 -7.29 -2.60 -14.46
N TYR A 75 -8.30 -1.73 -14.40
CA TYR A 75 -8.58 -0.72 -15.44
C TYR A 75 -8.06 0.68 -15.09
N THR A 76 -7.20 0.78 -14.07
CA THR A 76 -6.58 2.06 -13.69
C THR A 76 -5.58 2.53 -14.75
N THR A 77 -5.57 3.83 -15.00
CA THR A 77 -4.89 4.43 -16.18
C THR A 77 -3.43 4.81 -15.93
N SER A 78 -2.98 4.80 -14.68
CA SER A 78 -1.59 5.09 -14.29
C SER A 78 -1.29 4.53 -12.90
N ALA A 79 -0.02 4.43 -12.55
CA ALA A 79 0.40 4.01 -11.21
C ALA A 79 -0.12 4.97 -10.12
N ARG A 80 -0.20 6.26 -10.43
CA ARG A 80 -0.76 7.27 -9.53
C ARG A 80 -2.27 7.09 -9.33
N ALA A 81 -3.02 6.89 -10.42
CA ALA A 81 -4.46 6.67 -10.33
C ALA A 81 -4.77 5.39 -9.55
N LEU A 82 -4.02 4.32 -9.82
CA LEU A 82 -4.07 3.07 -9.08
C LEU A 82 -3.82 3.28 -7.58
N TRP A 83 -2.75 4.01 -7.24
CA TRP A 83 -2.42 4.30 -5.85
C TRP A 83 -3.55 5.05 -5.13
N LEU A 84 -4.10 6.10 -5.75
CA LEU A 84 -5.17 6.90 -5.17
C LEU A 84 -6.46 6.11 -4.98
N GLU A 85 -6.81 5.20 -5.90
CA GLU A 85 -8.00 4.36 -5.74
C GLU A 85 -7.84 3.39 -4.56
N ILE A 86 -6.65 2.78 -4.40
CA ILE A 86 -6.35 1.91 -3.27
C ILE A 86 -6.39 2.70 -1.95
N GLU A 87 -5.76 3.88 -1.93
CA GLU A 87 -5.73 4.76 -0.76
C GLU A 87 -7.13 5.27 -0.39
N GLY A 88 -7.96 5.64 -1.37
CA GLY A 88 -9.34 6.03 -1.12
C GLY A 88 -10.20 4.89 -0.59
N ARG A 89 -9.97 3.65 -1.05
CA ARG A 89 -10.76 2.47 -0.64
C ARG A 89 -10.34 1.91 0.72
N TYR A 90 -9.05 1.88 1.03
CA TYR A 90 -8.52 1.20 2.22
C TYR A 90 -7.73 2.10 3.19
N GLY A 91 -7.41 3.33 2.78
CA GLY A 91 -6.66 4.29 3.60
C GLY A 91 -7.52 5.14 4.53
N VAL A 92 -8.84 5.10 4.37
CA VAL A 92 -9.75 5.83 5.26
C VAL A 92 -9.84 5.09 6.59
N SER A 93 -9.32 5.70 7.65
CA SER A 93 -9.68 5.32 9.02
C SER A 93 -11.12 5.72 9.25
N ASN A 94 -12.02 4.76 9.33
CA ASN A 94 -13.40 4.99 9.71
C ASN A 94 -13.55 4.79 11.23
N GLY A 95 -14.37 5.61 11.87
CA GLY A 95 -14.59 5.58 13.33
C GLY A 95 -14.80 4.17 13.94
N PRO A 96 -15.51 3.25 13.27
CA PRO A 96 -15.61 1.86 13.71
C PRO A 96 -14.27 1.12 13.80
N LEU A 97 -13.35 1.31 12.85
CA LEU A 97 -12.01 0.70 12.88
C LEU A 97 -11.19 1.23 14.06
N LEU A 98 -11.24 2.55 14.30
CA LEU A 98 -10.58 3.15 15.45
C LEU A 98 -11.14 2.61 16.77
N TYR A 99 -12.46 2.48 16.88
CA TYR A 99 -13.09 1.91 18.07
C TYR A 99 -12.70 0.43 18.25
N GLN A 100 -12.70 -0.35 17.17
CA GLN A 100 -12.29 -1.74 17.19
C GLN A 100 -10.85 -1.90 17.65
N LEU A 101 -9.91 -1.11 17.11
CA LEU A 101 -8.51 -1.11 17.53
C LEU A 101 -8.35 -0.74 19.00
N LYS A 102 -9.01 0.34 19.46
CA LYS A 102 -9.01 0.73 20.88
C LYS A 102 -9.55 -0.37 21.78
N ARG A 103 -10.63 -1.04 21.37
CA ARG A 103 -11.22 -2.15 22.10
C ARG A 103 -10.30 -3.37 22.12
N GLU A 104 -9.66 -3.73 21.01
CA GLU A 104 -8.68 -4.82 20.96
C GLU A 104 -7.49 -4.54 21.86
N ILE A 105 -6.94 -3.32 21.83
CA ILE A 105 -5.85 -2.92 22.74
C ILE A 105 -6.28 -3.08 24.20
N ALA A 106 -7.46 -2.57 24.56
CA ALA A 106 -7.98 -2.66 25.93
C ALA A 106 -8.23 -4.10 26.41
N LEU A 107 -8.58 -5.00 25.48
CA LEU A 107 -8.85 -6.42 25.77
C LEU A 107 -7.61 -7.31 25.65
N THR A 108 -6.49 -6.79 25.15
CA THR A 108 -5.29 -7.61 24.92
C THR A 108 -4.50 -7.81 26.21
N SER A 109 -4.47 -9.06 26.69
CA SER A 109 -3.66 -9.52 27.83
C SER A 109 -2.58 -10.50 27.38
N GLN A 110 -1.46 -10.57 28.10
CA GLN A 110 -0.36 -11.49 27.79
C GLN A 110 -0.78 -12.97 27.82
N GLY A 111 -1.53 -13.39 28.84
CA GLY A 111 -1.96 -14.79 28.99
C GLY A 111 -0.77 -15.74 29.02
N SER A 112 -0.79 -16.76 28.15
CA SER A 112 0.30 -17.74 27.97
C SER A 112 1.33 -17.36 26.91
N GLN A 113 1.21 -16.18 26.28
CA GLN A 113 2.17 -15.73 25.25
C GLN A 113 3.49 -15.30 25.90
N SER A 114 4.58 -15.43 25.14
CA SER A 114 5.85 -14.84 25.54
C SER A 114 5.73 -13.30 25.62
N VAL A 115 6.61 -12.66 26.41
CA VAL A 115 6.65 -11.20 26.51
C VAL A 115 6.88 -10.58 25.14
N THR A 116 7.73 -11.20 24.31
CA THR A 116 8.04 -10.74 22.95
C THR A 116 6.82 -10.79 22.04
N ASP A 117 6.06 -11.88 22.07
CA ASP A 117 4.87 -12.03 21.22
C ASP A 117 3.76 -11.05 21.63
N TYR A 118 3.53 -10.91 22.94
CA TYR A 118 2.57 -9.96 23.49
C TYR A 118 2.94 -8.51 23.13
N TYR A 119 4.20 -8.13 23.35
CA TYR A 119 4.69 -6.81 22.99
C TYR A 119 4.54 -6.54 21.48
N THR A 120 4.91 -7.52 20.65
CA THR A 120 4.77 -7.41 19.19
C THR A 120 3.31 -7.20 18.79
N LYS A 121 2.38 -7.94 19.41
CA LYS A 121 0.94 -7.79 19.16
C LYS A 121 0.43 -6.40 19.55
N ILE A 122 0.78 -5.90 20.73
CA ILE A 122 0.40 -4.54 21.15
C ILE A 122 0.99 -3.50 20.20
N LYS A 123 2.27 -3.66 19.83
CA LYS A 123 2.94 -2.73 18.92
C LYS A 123 2.27 -2.68 17.54
N MET A 124 1.84 -3.83 17.02
CA MET A 124 1.08 -3.93 15.77
C MET A 124 -0.29 -3.27 15.82
N LEU A 125 -0.97 -3.29 16.98
CA LEU A 125 -2.27 -2.63 17.15
C LEU A 125 -2.12 -1.11 17.31
N TRP A 126 -0.96 -0.64 17.77
CA TRP A 126 -0.68 0.76 18.08
C TRP A 126 -0.17 1.56 16.87
N ASP A 127 0.65 0.95 16.02
CA ASP A 127 1.23 1.56 14.81
C ASP A 127 0.25 1.56 13.62
#